data_AF-A0A7V3X3Y0-F1
#
_entry.id   AF-A0A7V3X3Y0-F1
#
_cell.length_a   1.000
_cell.length_b   1.000
_cell.length_c   1.000
_cell.angle_alpha   90.00
_cell.angle_beta   90.00
_cell.angle_gamma   90.00
#
_symmetry.space_group_name_H-M   'P 1'
#
loop_
_entity.id
_entity.type
_entity.pdbx_description
1 polymer ?
#
loop_
_entity_poly.entity_id
_entity_poly.type
_entity_poly.pdbx_seq_one_letter_code
_entity_poly.pdbx_strand_id
1 'polypeptide(L)' 'MLEQNDPKIFDGHNDVLLKLMINGGVDKASSFVTGRDGHIDIPRANIGGFGGGFFALYVRSPLNGKSLDDKYD' A
#
# COMPACT_ATOMS: atom_id res chain seq x y z
N MET A 1 14.54 10.66 23.80
CA MET A 1 15.42 11.05 22.68
C MET A 1 15.05 10.22 21.48
N LEU A 2 14.19 10.73 20.58
CA LEU A 2 14.10 10.33 19.16
C LEU A 2 13.27 11.41 18.43
N GLU A 3 13.85 12.58 18.20
CA GLU A 3 13.57 13.35 16.99
C GLU A 3 14.83 13.18 16.14
N GLN A 4 14.81 12.67 14.92
CA GLN A 4 14.15 13.28 13.77
C GLN A 4 14.14 12.25 12.63
N ASN A 5 12.96 11.87 12.13
CA ASN A 5 12.84 11.23 10.82
C ASN A 5 12.78 12.32 9.74
N ASP A 6 13.76 13.23 9.79
CA ASP A 6 13.93 14.35 8.88
C ASP A 6 15.17 14.13 7.99
N PRO A 7 15.06 14.36 6.68
CA PRO A 7 13.85 14.81 6.00
C PRO A 7 12.78 13.73 5.93
N LYS A 8 11.52 14.13 6.07
CA LYS A 8 10.39 13.27 5.70
C LYS A 8 10.49 12.98 4.20
N ILE A 9 10.39 11.70 3.86
CA ILE A 9 10.48 11.28 2.47
C ILE A 9 9.07 11.29 1.86
N PHE A 10 8.92 12.07 0.79
CA PHE A 10 7.74 12.03 -0.05
C PHE A 10 8.02 11.11 -1.25
N ASP A 11 7.30 10.00 -1.32
CA ASP A 11 7.48 8.96 -2.33
C ASP A 11 6.71 9.27 -3.62
N GLY A 12 7.38 9.15 -4.76
CA GLY A 12 6.79 9.43 -6.07
C GLY A 12 5.86 8.32 -6.56
N HIS A 13 6.04 7.07 -6.10
CA HIS A 13 5.28 5.93 -6.62
C HIS A 13 5.37 4.69 -5.71
N ASN A 14 4.20 4.15 -5.33
CA ASN A 14 4.10 2.83 -4.72
C ASN A 14 2.81 2.09 -5.11
N ASP A 15 2.83 0.78 -4.89
CA ASP A 15 1.76 -0.17 -5.22
C ASP A 15 0.95 -0.63 -4.00
N VAL A 16 0.82 0.19 -2.95
CA VAL A 16 0.09 -0.22 -1.73
C VAL A 16 -1.36 -0.61 -2.05
N LEU A 17 -2.03 0.15 -2.92
CA LEU A 17 -3.42 -0.12 -3.30
C LEU A 17 -3.56 -1.45 -4.06
N LEU A 18 -2.63 -1.76 -4.97
CA LEU A 18 -2.59 -3.06 -5.65
C LEU A 18 -2.46 -4.20 -4.64
N LYS A 19 -1.56 -4.07 -3.66
CA LYS A 19 -1.33 -5.11 -2.65
C LYS A 19 -2.51 -5.27 -1.70
N LEU A 20 -3.21 -4.20 -1.33
CA LEU A 20 -4.46 -4.28 -0.55
C LEU A 20 -5.56 -4.96 -1.35
N MET A 21 -5.73 -4.61 -2.62
CA MET A 21 -6.72 -5.21 -3.51
C MET A 21 -6.52 -6.72 -3.66
N ILE A 22 -5.28 -7.17 -3.92
CA ILE A 22 -4.95 -8.61 -4.03
C ILE A 22 -5.22 -9.35 -2.71
N ASN A 23 -5.01 -8.70 -1.56
CA ASN A 23 -5.12 -9.34 -0.25
C ASN A 23 -6.54 -9.36 0.32
N GLY A 24 -7.54 -8.82 -0.38
CA GLY A 24 -8.94 -8.80 0.06
C GLY A 24 -9.62 -7.44 -0.06
N GLY A 25 -9.02 -6.47 -0.74
CA GLY A 25 -9.67 -5.20 -1.07
C GLY A 25 -10.06 -4.39 0.15
N VAL A 26 -11.28 -3.84 0.11
CA VAL A 26 -11.83 -2.95 1.13
C VAL A 26 -11.78 -3.59 2.52
N ASP A 27 -12.05 -4.90 2.62
CA ASP A 27 -12.03 -5.65 3.89
C ASP A 27 -10.65 -5.69 4.56
N LYS A 28 -9.58 -5.45 3.79
CA LYS A 28 -8.21 -5.36 4.31
C LYS A 28 -7.67 -3.94 4.39
N ALA A 29 -8.42 -2.93 4.01
CA ALA A 29 -7.94 -1.54 4.03
C ALA A 29 -7.45 -1.11 5.44
N SER A 30 -8.14 -1.55 6.50
CA SER A 30 -7.76 -1.26 7.89
C SER A 30 -6.37 -1.78 8.27
N SER A 31 -5.88 -2.84 7.60
CA SER A 31 -4.54 -3.39 7.83
C SER A 31 -3.42 -2.44 7.42
N PHE A 32 -3.69 -1.44 6.57
CA PHE A 32 -2.71 -0.39 6.29
C PHE A 32 -2.37 0.40 7.56
N VAL A 33 -3.35 0.59 8.46
CA VAL A 33 -3.18 1.32 9.73
C VAL A 33 -2.58 0.43 10.80
N THR A 34 -3.04 -0.82 10.91
CA THR A 34 -2.62 -1.72 12.00
C THR A 34 -1.34 -2.52 11.69
N GLY A 35 -0.89 -2.53 10.44
CA GLY A 35 0.22 -3.35 9.96
C GLY A 35 -0.24 -4.49 9.05
N ARG A 36 0.56 -4.79 8.03
CA ARG A 36 0.26 -5.80 7.00
C ARG A 36 1.53 -6.35 6.37
N ASP A 37 1.43 -7.49 5.71
CA ASP A 37 2.50 -7.97 4.82
C ASP A 37 2.64 -7.07 3.58
N GLY A 38 3.86 -6.77 3.15
CA GLY A 38 4.16 -5.84 2.05
C GLY A 38 5.30 -4.89 2.41
N HIS A 39 5.38 -3.69 1.82
CA HIS A 39 6.47 -2.72 2.08
C HIS A 39 6.05 -1.50 2.90
N ILE A 40 4.81 -1.03 2.75
CA ILE A 40 4.33 0.19 3.41
C ILE A 40 3.05 -0.12 4.19
N ASP A 41 3.07 0.30 5.45
CA ASP A 41 1.97 0.41 6.40
C ASP A 41 2.30 1.53 7.40
N ILE A 42 1.34 1.97 8.21
CA ILE A 42 1.56 3.08 9.15
C ILE A 42 2.68 2.80 10.17
N PRO A 43 2.78 1.60 10.79
CA PRO A 43 3.89 1.30 11.69
C PRO A 43 5.27 1.49 11.04
N ARG A 44 5.47 0.97 9.83
CA ARG A 44 6.75 1.12 9.11
C ARG A 44 6.96 2.50 8.53
N ALA A 45 5.91 3.17 8.09
CA ALA A 45 5.99 4.56 7.62
C ALA A 45 6.49 5.49 8.73
N ASN A 46 6.00 5.30 9.95
CA ASN A 46 6.43 6.07 11.12
C ASN A 46 7.89 5.81 11.48
N ILE A 47 8.34 4.55 11.46
CA ILE A 47 9.73 4.17 11.75
C ILE A 47 10.68 4.67 10.65
N GLY A 48 10.30 4.51 9.38
CA GLY A 48 11.15 4.81 8.22
C GLY A 48 11.10 6.25 7.71
N GLY A 49 10.32 7.13 8.34
CA GLY A 49 10.25 8.53 7.94
C GLY A 49 9.50 8.80 6.63
N PHE A 50 8.57 7.91 6.26
CA PHE A 50 7.68 8.12 5.12
C PHE A 50 6.69 9.25 5.46
N GLY A 51 6.89 10.41 4.87
CA GLY A 51 6.03 11.59 5.04
C GLY A 51 4.75 11.55 4.22
N GLY A 52 4.72 10.70 3.19
CA GLY A 52 3.61 10.58 2.26
C GLY A 52 4.09 10.15 0.89
N GLY A 53 3.17 10.08 -0.07
CA GLY A 53 3.50 9.80 -1.45
C GLY A 53 2.28 9.66 -2.33
N PHE A 54 2.51 9.46 -3.63
CA PHE A 54 1.45 9.10 -4.56
C PHE A 54 1.17 7.60 -4.51
N PHE A 55 -0.10 7.24 -4.37
CA PHE A 55 -0.56 5.86 -4.30
C PHE A 55 -1.14 5.46 -5.66
N ALA A 56 -0.48 4.54 -6.35
CA ALA A 56 -0.85 4.21 -7.73
C ALA A 56 -2.18 3.45 -7.80
N LEU A 57 -3.09 3.94 -8.66
CA LEU A 57 -4.21 3.15 -9.18
C LEU A 57 -3.73 2.44 -10.44
N TYR A 58 -3.21 1.23 -10.25
CA TYR A 58 -2.69 0.41 -11.33
C TYR A 58 -3.75 -0.59 -11.81
N VAL A 59 -4.08 -0.52 -13.11
CA VAL A 59 -4.92 -1.52 -13.78
C VAL A 59 -4.03 -2.69 -14.19
N ARG A 60 -4.22 -3.83 -13.51
CA ARG A 60 -3.41 -5.02 -13.72
C ARG A 60 -3.80 -5.73 -15.02
N SER A 61 -2.81 -6.21 -15.78
CA SER A 61 -3.07 -7.18 -16.84
C SER A 61 -3.68 -8.48 -16.28
N PRO A 62 -4.54 -9.18 -17.05
CA PRO A 62 -5.11 -10.45 -16.63
C PRO A 62 -4.03 -11.49 -16.27
N LEU A 63 -4.27 -12.25 -15.21
CA LEU A 63 -3.45 -13.42 -14.87
C LEU A 63 -4.11 -14.67 -15.41
N ASN A 64 -3.40 -15.42 -16.27
CA ASN A 64 -3.93 -16.66 -16.88
C ASN A 64 -5.31 -16.46 -17.54
N GLY A 65 -5.54 -15.28 -18.14
CA GLY A 65 -6.80 -14.93 -18.79
C GLY A 65 -7.94 -14.52 -17.87
N LYS A 66 -7.71 -14.36 -16.55
CA LYS A 66 -8.72 -13.88 -15.60
C LYS A 66 -8.37 -12.47 -15.08
N SER A 67 -9.36 -11.57 -15.07
CA SER A 67 -9.24 -10.29 -14.37
C SER A 67 -9.35 -10.53 -12.86
N LEU A 68 -8.82 -9.59 -12.07
CA LEU A 68 -9.10 -9.55 -10.64
C LEU A 68 -10.53 -9.08 -10.36
N ASP A 69 -11.14 -8.40 -11.33
CA ASP A 69 -12.52 -7.90 -11.27
C ASP A 69 -13.54 -9.02 -11.43
N ASP A 70 -13.17 -10.14 -12.08
CA ASP A 70 -13.99 -11.36 -12.19
C ASP A 70 -14.34 -11.98 -10.82
N LYS A 71 -13.73 -11.49 -9.73
CA LYS A 71 -14.03 -11.89 -8.35
C LYS A 71 -15.11 -11.01 -7.68
N TYR A 72 -15.40 -9.84 -8.26
CA TYR A 72 -16.32 -8.85 -7.70
C TYR A 72 -17.59 -8.63 -8.56
N ASP A 73 -17.69 -9.30 -9.70
CA ASP A 73 -18.95 -9.57 -10.44
C ASP A 73 -19.70 -10.78 -9.85
#